data_AF-A0A1Q7J4I8-F1
#
_entry.id   AF-A0A1Q7J4I8-F1
#
_cell.length_a   1.000
_cell.length_b   1.000
_cell.length_c   1.000
_cell.angle_alpha   90.00
_cell.angle_beta   90.00
_cell.angle_gamma   90.00
#
_symmetry.space_group_name_H-M   'P 1'
#
loop_
_entity.id
_entity.type
_entity.pdbx_description
1 polymer ?
#
loop_
_entity_poly.entity_id
_entity_poly.type
_entity_poly.pdbx_seq_one_letter_code
_entity_poly.pdbx_strand_id
1 'polypeptide(L)'
;MTLRSLLRAAAAGALAATFGATAAAAQDPRLGRLDPGTRPLVAVVIDSARAAGLPTEPLVQRALEGATKGAPGPLIVSAVQRLAADLGRAREALGPGTTPPELEAGAAALRAGAGPAVLAQLRRARRQTIAVPLAVLTDLVAGGVPVDSAAAAVLALAARARDADLVEFRRSVERDIALGAPPTAATAAAAAAADARISQVNAGARENRPGRP
;
A
#
# COMPACT_ATOMS: atom_id res chain seq x y z
N MET A 1 21.57 74.92 15.00
CA MET A 1 20.48 74.88 14.00
C MET A 1 21.16 74.73 12.63
N THR A 2 21.23 73.61 11.92
CA THR A 2 20.65 72.26 12.03
C THR A 2 21.57 71.23 11.34
N LEU A 3 21.71 70.09 12.01
CA LEU A 3 22.18 68.76 11.60
C LEU A 3 21.44 68.23 10.36
N ARG A 4 22.14 67.67 9.36
CA ARG A 4 21.67 66.72 8.29
C ARG A 4 22.72 66.73 7.15
N SER A 5 23.27 65.65 6.60
CA SER A 5 23.08 64.21 6.76
C SER A 5 24.24 63.55 5.98
N LEU A 6 25.14 62.87 6.68
CA LEU A 6 26.16 62.01 6.10
C LEU A 6 25.59 60.60 5.85
N LEU A 7 26.27 59.88 4.95
CA LEU A 7 26.24 58.42 4.75
C LEU A 7 25.04 57.84 4.01
N ARG A 8 25.25 57.49 2.72
CA ARG A 8 24.88 56.17 2.19
C ARG A 8 25.89 55.72 1.12
N ALA A 9 26.88 54.95 1.56
CA ALA A 9 27.71 54.12 0.69
C ALA A 9 27.53 52.66 1.10
N ALA A 10 27.50 51.80 0.08
CA ALA A 10 27.80 50.36 0.08
C ALA A 10 26.88 49.39 0.86
N ALA A 11 26.22 48.50 0.12
CA ALA A 11 26.23 47.04 0.38
C ALA A 11 25.39 46.31 -0.68
N ALA A 12 25.97 46.10 -1.87
CA ALA A 12 25.51 45.07 -2.80
C ALA A 12 26.45 43.86 -2.59
N GLY A 13 25.96 42.80 -1.95
CA GLY A 13 26.76 41.60 -1.75
C GLY A 13 26.12 40.62 -0.76
N ALA A 14 26.01 39.36 -1.19
CA ALA A 14 25.62 38.16 -0.44
C ALA A 14 24.12 37.93 -0.19
N LEU A 15 23.42 37.40 -1.21
CA LEU A 15 22.19 36.64 -1.01
C LEU A 15 22.22 35.34 -1.82
N ALA A 16 23.13 34.41 -1.47
CA ALA A 16 23.18 33.09 -2.09
C ALA A 16 23.91 32.06 -1.19
N ALA A 17 23.36 31.71 -0.01
CA ALA A 17 23.92 30.60 0.80
C ALA A 17 22.99 30.02 1.89
N THR A 18 21.66 29.99 1.74
CA THR A 18 20.76 29.51 2.83
C THR A 18 19.88 28.30 2.53
N PHE A 19 19.99 27.66 1.36
CA PHE A 19 19.12 26.52 1.01
C PHE A 19 19.57 25.13 1.51
N GLY A 20 20.71 25.01 2.20
CA GLY A 20 21.28 23.69 2.56
C GLY A 20 20.94 23.14 3.95
N ALA A 21 20.46 23.98 4.89
CA ALA A 21 20.39 23.58 6.30
C ALA A 21 19.04 22.97 6.74
N THR A 22 17.97 23.12 5.96
CA THR A 22 16.62 22.64 6.33
C THR A 22 16.36 21.17 6.00
N ALA A 23 17.14 20.56 5.10
CA ALA A 23 16.95 19.15 4.73
C ALA A 23 17.44 18.17 5.81
N ALA A 24 18.46 18.52 6.58
CA ALA A 24 19.05 17.63 7.59
C ALA A 24 18.14 17.42 8.82
N ALA A 25 17.29 18.40 9.15
CA ALA A 25 16.38 18.34 10.31
C ALA A 25 15.07 17.58 10.05
N ALA A 26 14.79 17.19 8.80
CA ALA A 26 13.56 16.52 8.40
C ALA A 26 13.70 14.98 8.28
N GLN A 27 14.88 14.42 8.53
CA GLN A 27 15.12 12.98 8.42
C GLN A 27 14.51 12.22 9.61
N ASP A 28 13.77 11.15 9.30
CA ASP A 28 13.18 10.28 10.33
C ASP A 28 14.28 9.75 11.28
N PRO A 29 14.22 10.05 12.60
CA PRO A 29 15.26 9.66 13.55
C PRO A 29 15.53 8.15 13.59
N ARG A 30 14.54 7.33 13.24
CA ARG A 30 14.66 5.87 13.25
C ARG A 30 15.68 5.37 12.22
N LEU A 31 15.93 6.13 11.15
CA LEU A 31 16.95 5.81 10.15
C LEU A 31 18.38 5.86 10.71
N GLY A 32 18.58 6.38 11.92
CA GLY A 32 19.85 6.27 12.65
C GLY A 32 20.29 4.82 12.93
N ARG A 33 19.39 3.84 12.77
CA ARG A 33 19.71 2.40 12.88
C ARG A 33 20.39 1.82 11.63
N LEU A 34 20.44 2.57 10.53
CA LEU A 34 21.14 2.19 9.31
C LEU A 34 22.62 2.56 9.41
N ASP A 35 23.48 1.82 8.71
CA ASP A 35 24.89 2.20 8.61
C ASP A 35 25.06 3.56 7.88
N PRO A 36 26.18 4.28 8.11
CA PRO A 36 26.38 5.62 7.57
C PRO A 36 26.35 5.72 6.05
N GLY A 37 26.68 4.64 5.32
CA GLY A 37 26.63 4.62 3.85
C GLY A 37 25.21 4.42 3.31
N THR A 38 24.41 3.59 3.97
CA THR A 38 23.04 3.26 3.57
C THR A 38 22.04 4.36 3.91
N ARG A 39 22.17 4.99 5.09
CA ARG A 39 21.23 6.00 5.60
C ARG A 39 20.91 7.12 4.59
N PRO A 40 21.90 7.84 4.01
CA PRO A 40 21.60 8.94 3.10
C PRO A 40 20.90 8.47 1.81
N LEU A 41 21.23 7.27 1.31
CA LEU A 41 20.59 6.70 0.11
C LEU A 41 19.12 6.37 0.36
N VAL A 42 18.79 5.79 1.51
CA VAL A 42 17.39 5.53 1.90
C VAL A 42 16.62 6.84 2.11
N ALA A 43 17.24 7.85 2.72
CA ALA A 43 16.62 9.15 2.93
C ALA A 43 16.21 9.81 1.61
N VAL A 44 17.08 9.79 0.59
CA VAL A 44 16.76 10.32 -0.75
C VAL A 44 15.52 9.65 -1.37
N VAL A 45 15.38 8.33 -1.21
CA VAL A 45 14.22 7.60 -1.74
C VAL A 45 12.93 8.01 -1.00
N ILE A 46 13.01 8.17 0.32
CA ILE A 46 11.87 8.60 1.14
C ILE A 46 11.45 10.03 0.79
N ASP A 47 12.41 10.94 0.60
CA ASP A 47 12.13 12.33 0.21
C ASP A 47 11.51 12.41 -1.18
N SER A 48 11.99 11.59 -2.13
CA SER A 48 11.39 11.47 -3.45
C SER A 48 9.96 10.93 -3.39
N ALA A 49 9.70 9.88 -2.60
CA ALA A 49 8.36 9.33 -2.42
C ALA A 49 7.41 10.35 -1.76
N ARG A 50 7.89 11.11 -0.77
CA ARG A 50 7.15 12.20 -0.14
C ARG A 50 6.78 13.28 -1.15
N ALA A 51 7.73 13.72 -1.97
CA ALA A 51 7.51 14.71 -3.02
C ALA A 51 6.48 14.22 -4.07
N ALA A 52 6.41 12.92 -4.31
CA ALA A 52 5.40 12.28 -5.16
C ALA A 52 4.05 12.03 -4.44
N GLY A 53 3.88 12.43 -3.18
CA GLY A 53 2.66 12.21 -2.42
C GLY A 53 2.38 10.74 -2.07
N LEU A 54 3.42 9.90 -2.03
CA LEU A 54 3.35 8.51 -1.62
C LEU A 54 3.52 8.37 -0.09
N PRO A 55 2.94 7.33 0.54
CA PRO A 55 3.15 7.08 1.96
C PRO A 55 4.60 6.69 2.24
N THR A 56 5.22 7.37 3.21
CA THR A 56 6.64 7.17 3.56
C THR A 56 6.87 6.17 4.68
N GLU A 57 5.89 5.97 5.56
CA GLU A 57 6.00 5.03 6.69
C GLU A 57 6.40 3.60 6.23
N PRO A 58 5.81 3.02 5.15
CA PRO A 58 6.21 1.70 4.67
C PRO A 58 7.66 1.63 4.21
N LEU A 59 8.21 2.72 3.66
CA LEU A 59 9.60 2.81 3.21
C LEU A 59 10.56 2.80 4.40
N VAL A 60 10.23 3.56 5.45
CA VAL A 60 10.98 3.56 6.71
C VAL A 60 10.96 2.16 7.32
N GLN A 61 9.77 1.55 7.45
CA GLN A 61 9.64 0.20 8.01
C GLN A 61 10.43 -0.83 7.21
N ARG A 62 10.40 -0.78 5.87
CA ARG A 62 11.20 -1.69 5.03
C ARG A 62 12.71 -1.51 5.25
N ALA A 63 13.17 -0.28 5.45
CA ALA A 63 14.58 -0.04 5.75
C ALA A 63 14.98 -0.62 7.12
N LEU A 64 14.15 -0.39 8.15
CA LEU A 64 14.37 -0.90 9.50
C LEU A 64 14.27 -2.42 9.58
N GLU A 65 13.38 -3.03 8.80
CA GLU A 65 13.27 -4.47 8.62
C GLU A 65 14.59 -5.04 8.07
N GLY A 66 15.12 -4.44 7.00
CA GLY A 66 16.40 -4.83 6.42
C GLY A 66 17.56 -4.73 7.41
N ALA A 67 17.63 -3.64 8.17
CA ALA A 67 18.64 -3.47 9.21
C ALA A 67 18.51 -4.51 10.32
N THR A 68 17.28 -4.78 10.77
CA THR A 68 17.00 -5.80 11.81
C THR A 68 17.40 -7.20 11.34
N LYS A 69 17.27 -7.48 10.03
CA LYS A 69 17.70 -8.73 9.40
C LYS A 69 19.19 -8.80 9.09
N GLY A 70 19.97 -7.74 9.38
CA GLY A 70 21.38 -7.66 9.03
C GLY A 70 21.65 -7.64 7.52
N ALA A 71 20.68 -7.17 6.72
CA ALA A 71 20.83 -7.14 5.27
C ALA A 71 21.93 -6.14 4.86
N PRO A 72 22.77 -6.46 3.86
CA PRO A 72 23.71 -5.51 3.27
C PRO A 72 23.02 -4.24 2.79
N GLY A 73 23.66 -3.08 3.01
CA GLY A 73 23.16 -1.76 2.63
C GLY A 73 22.56 -1.66 1.22
N PRO A 74 23.25 -2.13 0.16
CA PRO A 74 22.71 -2.13 -1.20
C PRO A 74 21.38 -2.90 -1.35
N LEU A 75 21.19 -4.00 -0.61
CA LEU A 75 19.92 -4.75 -0.63
C LEU A 75 18.80 -3.99 0.08
N ILE A 76 19.12 -3.27 1.16
CA ILE A 76 18.17 -2.39 1.85
C ILE A 76 17.70 -1.29 0.90
N VAL A 77 18.63 -0.56 0.28
CA VAL A 77 18.33 0.53 -0.67
C VAL A 77 17.46 0.00 -1.82
N SER A 78 17.87 -1.11 -2.44
CA SER A 78 17.14 -1.73 -3.54
C SER A 78 15.72 -2.16 -3.13
N ALA A 79 15.54 -2.69 -1.93
CA ALA A 79 14.21 -3.08 -1.42
C ALA A 79 13.30 -1.87 -1.16
N VAL A 80 13.84 -0.76 -0.65
CA VAL A 80 13.11 0.49 -0.43
C VAL A 80 12.73 1.13 -1.77
N GLN A 81 13.65 1.18 -2.74
CA GLN A 81 13.38 1.68 -4.09
C GLN A 81 12.28 0.89 -4.79
N ARG A 82 12.34 -0.45 -4.74
CA ARG A 82 11.27 -1.30 -5.28
C ARG A 82 9.94 -1.00 -4.62
N LEU A 83 9.89 -0.86 -3.30
CA LEU A 83 8.66 -0.53 -2.60
C LEU A 83 8.10 0.83 -3.01
N ALA A 84 8.96 1.85 -3.17
CA ALA A 84 8.53 3.17 -3.67
C ALA A 84 7.95 3.08 -5.09
N ALA A 85 8.58 2.32 -5.99
CA ALA A 85 8.07 2.09 -7.34
C ALA A 85 6.72 1.36 -7.34
N ASP A 86 6.55 0.36 -6.47
CA ASP A 86 5.30 -0.39 -6.35
C ASP A 86 4.16 0.49 -5.82
N LEU A 87 4.45 1.39 -4.86
CA LEU A 87 3.50 2.39 -4.38
C LEU A 87 3.11 3.38 -5.49
N GLY A 88 4.06 3.81 -6.32
CA GLY A 88 3.80 4.65 -7.50
C GLY A 88 2.88 3.96 -8.50
N ARG A 89 3.18 2.72 -8.88
CA ARG A 89 2.34 1.92 -9.80
C ARG A 89 0.95 1.65 -9.21
N ALA A 90 0.85 1.42 -7.91
CA ALA A 90 -0.44 1.26 -7.24
C ALA A 90 -1.26 2.57 -7.29
N ARG A 91 -0.62 3.73 -7.06
CA ARG A 91 -1.27 5.04 -7.18
C ARG A 91 -1.82 5.27 -8.59
N GLU A 92 -1.03 4.97 -9.61
CA GLU A 92 -1.46 5.10 -11.02
C GLU A 92 -2.66 4.21 -11.34
N ALA A 93 -2.65 2.96 -10.88
CA ALA A 93 -3.73 2.01 -11.13
C ALA A 93 -5.03 2.32 -10.37
N LEU A 94 -4.91 2.81 -9.13
CA LEU A 94 -6.05 3.05 -8.22
C LEU A 94 -6.61 4.46 -8.33
N GLY A 95 -5.84 5.41 -8.85
CA GLY A 95 -6.25 6.76 -9.17
C GLY A 95 -6.24 7.72 -7.98
N PRO A 96 -6.85 8.91 -8.16
CA PRO A 96 -6.94 9.91 -7.10
C PRO A 96 -7.86 9.46 -5.96
N GLY A 97 -7.58 9.94 -4.75
CA GLY A 97 -8.37 9.62 -3.55
C GLY A 97 -8.09 8.27 -2.92
N THR A 98 -7.15 7.48 -3.46
CA THR A 98 -6.68 6.24 -2.80
C THR A 98 -5.98 6.57 -1.49
N THR A 99 -6.39 5.88 -0.43
CA THR A 99 -5.86 6.05 0.92
C THR A 99 -4.51 5.34 1.09
N PRO A 100 -3.67 5.72 2.08
CA PRO A 100 -2.40 5.03 2.34
C PRO A 100 -2.53 3.50 2.50
N PRO A 101 -3.50 2.96 3.28
CA PRO A 101 -3.66 1.51 3.39
C PRO A 101 -4.00 0.82 2.07
N GLU A 102 -4.75 1.48 1.18
CA GLU A 102 -5.08 0.93 -0.14
C GLU A 102 -3.88 0.94 -1.08
N LEU A 103 -2.99 1.93 -0.98
CA LEU A 103 -1.74 1.96 -1.75
C LEU A 103 -0.79 0.87 -1.28
N GLU A 104 -0.67 0.66 0.03
CA GLU A 104 0.16 -0.40 0.60
C GLU A 104 -0.33 -1.77 0.17
N ALA A 105 -1.64 -2.03 0.30
CA ALA A 105 -2.25 -3.27 -0.16
C ALA A 105 -2.13 -3.46 -1.68
N GLY A 106 -2.27 -2.37 -2.46
CA GLY A 106 -2.09 -2.39 -3.91
C GLY A 106 -0.65 -2.71 -4.31
N ALA A 107 0.33 -2.09 -3.66
CA ALA A 107 1.76 -2.37 -3.88
C ALA A 107 2.12 -3.81 -3.51
N ALA A 108 1.53 -4.36 -2.44
CA ALA A 108 1.68 -5.75 -2.07
C ALA A 108 1.10 -6.70 -3.13
N ALA A 109 -0.11 -6.41 -3.63
CA ALA A 109 -0.74 -7.19 -4.68
C ALA A 109 0.08 -7.16 -6.00
N LEU A 110 0.58 -5.99 -6.41
CA LEU A 110 1.46 -5.85 -7.58
C LEU A 110 2.75 -6.67 -7.42
N ARG A 111 3.33 -6.70 -6.21
CA ARG A 111 4.52 -7.52 -5.90
C ARG A 111 4.21 -9.01 -5.94
N ALA A 112 3.00 -9.41 -5.53
CA ALA A 112 2.51 -10.79 -5.66
C ALA A 112 2.18 -11.18 -7.11
N GLY A 113 2.32 -10.25 -8.08
CA GLY A 113 2.12 -10.53 -9.51
C GLY A 113 0.74 -10.14 -10.02
N ALA A 114 -0.13 -9.55 -9.20
CA ALA A 114 -1.39 -9.01 -9.70
C ALA A 114 -1.10 -7.88 -10.71
N GLY A 115 -1.85 -7.84 -11.81
CA GLY A 115 -1.70 -6.78 -12.81
C GLY A 115 -2.36 -5.46 -12.37
N PRO A 116 -1.91 -4.29 -12.86
CA PRO A 116 -2.56 -3.00 -12.63
C PRO A 116 -4.05 -2.99 -13.02
N ALA A 117 -4.42 -3.75 -14.06
CA ALA A 117 -5.81 -3.88 -14.49
C ALA A 117 -6.71 -4.52 -13.42
N VAL A 118 -6.21 -5.48 -12.64
CA VAL A 118 -6.95 -6.12 -11.54
C VAL A 118 -7.23 -5.11 -10.43
N LEU A 119 -6.22 -4.32 -10.05
CA LEU A 119 -6.37 -3.23 -9.07
C LEU A 119 -7.45 -2.23 -9.51
N ALA A 120 -7.39 -1.77 -10.77
CA ALA A 120 -8.37 -0.84 -11.31
C ALA A 120 -9.79 -1.44 -11.39
N GLN A 121 -9.90 -2.73 -11.71
CA GLN A 121 -11.18 -3.45 -11.70
C GLN A 121 -11.76 -3.57 -10.29
N LEU A 122 -10.95 -3.93 -9.28
CA LEU A 122 -11.40 -3.96 -7.88
C LEU A 122 -11.89 -2.59 -7.42
N ARG A 123 -11.16 -1.52 -7.76
CA ARG A 123 -11.57 -0.15 -7.43
C ARG A 123 -12.92 0.24 -8.05
N ARG A 124 -13.19 -0.21 -9.28
CA ARG A 124 -14.47 0.04 -9.96
C ARG A 124 -15.61 -0.83 -9.43
N ALA A 125 -15.32 -2.08 -9.08
CA ALA A 125 -16.32 -3.05 -8.60
C ALA A 125 -16.82 -2.71 -7.19
N ARG A 126 -16.03 -2.01 -6.38
CA ARG A 126 -16.32 -1.78 -4.96
C ARG A 126 -16.34 -0.30 -4.60
N ARG A 127 -17.43 0.13 -3.95
CA ARG A 127 -17.57 1.51 -3.46
C ARG A 127 -16.85 1.74 -2.14
N GLN A 128 -16.76 0.71 -1.32
CA GLN A 128 -16.02 0.70 -0.05
C GLN A 128 -14.51 0.68 -0.29
N THR A 129 -13.74 0.76 0.79
CA THR A 129 -12.28 0.63 0.72
C THR A 129 -11.88 -0.72 0.12
N ILE A 130 -10.76 -0.72 -0.61
CA ILE A 130 -10.26 -1.92 -1.30
C ILE A 130 -9.02 -2.53 -0.63
N ALA A 131 -8.59 -2.01 0.52
CA ALA A 131 -7.43 -2.52 1.23
C ALA A 131 -7.59 -4.01 1.61
N VAL A 132 -8.75 -4.40 2.16
CA VAL A 132 -9.03 -5.80 2.53
C VAL A 132 -9.03 -6.76 1.33
N PRO A 133 -9.78 -6.52 0.23
CA PRO A 133 -9.74 -7.42 -0.92
C PRO A 133 -8.36 -7.52 -1.57
N LEU A 134 -7.57 -6.44 -1.59
CA LEU A 134 -6.19 -6.47 -2.08
C LEU A 134 -5.26 -7.29 -1.17
N ALA A 135 -5.43 -7.18 0.15
CA ALA A 135 -4.71 -8.02 1.10
C ALA A 135 -5.09 -9.50 0.94
N VAL A 136 -6.38 -9.81 0.83
CA VAL A 136 -6.85 -11.18 0.57
C VAL A 136 -6.27 -11.76 -0.72
N LEU A 137 -6.27 -10.98 -1.81
CA LEU A 137 -5.62 -11.39 -3.06
C LEU A 137 -4.14 -11.76 -2.85
N THR A 138 -3.41 -10.90 -2.12
CA THR A 138 -1.99 -11.11 -1.81
C THR A 138 -1.77 -12.37 -0.99
N ASP A 139 -2.57 -12.57 0.06
CA ASP A 139 -2.46 -13.72 0.96
C ASP A 139 -2.75 -15.05 0.24
N LEU A 140 -3.76 -15.08 -0.63
CA LEU A 140 -4.07 -16.27 -1.44
C LEU A 140 -2.90 -16.66 -2.35
N VAL A 141 -2.27 -15.68 -3.00
CA VAL A 141 -1.10 -15.94 -3.85
C VAL A 141 0.08 -16.42 -3.01
N ALA A 142 0.31 -15.83 -1.83
CA ALA A 142 1.32 -16.30 -0.89
C ALA A 142 1.05 -17.74 -0.41
N GLY A 143 -0.23 -18.13 -0.32
CA GLY A 143 -0.69 -19.49 -0.03
C GLY A 143 -0.59 -20.48 -1.20
N GLY A 144 -0.03 -20.06 -2.35
CA GLY A 144 0.18 -20.92 -3.52
C GLY A 144 -0.99 -20.97 -4.51
N VAL A 145 -2.02 -20.13 -4.33
CA VAL A 145 -3.08 -19.99 -5.33
C VAL A 145 -2.52 -19.24 -6.56
N PRO A 146 -2.72 -19.75 -7.79
CA PRO A 146 -2.36 -19.01 -9.00
C PRO A 146 -3.00 -17.62 -9.03
N VAL A 147 -2.23 -16.60 -9.44
CA VAL A 147 -2.65 -15.19 -9.37
C VAL A 147 -3.96 -14.91 -10.10
N ASP A 148 -4.16 -15.50 -11.28
CA ASP A 148 -5.39 -15.30 -12.06
C ASP A 148 -6.61 -15.90 -11.36
N SER A 149 -6.46 -17.07 -10.72
CA SER A 149 -7.51 -17.72 -9.94
C SER A 149 -7.88 -16.91 -8.70
N ALA A 150 -6.87 -16.40 -7.98
CA ALA A 150 -7.09 -15.54 -6.82
C ALA A 150 -7.76 -14.22 -7.22
N ALA A 151 -7.30 -13.59 -8.30
CA ALA A 151 -7.87 -12.34 -8.82
C ALA A 151 -9.33 -12.53 -9.25
N ALA A 152 -9.63 -13.60 -10.00
CA ALA A 152 -10.99 -13.91 -10.45
C ALA A 152 -11.94 -14.12 -9.26
N ALA A 153 -11.53 -14.88 -8.24
CA ALA A 153 -12.35 -15.15 -7.06
C ALA A 153 -12.61 -13.89 -6.23
N VAL A 154 -11.57 -13.08 -5.97
CA VAL A 154 -11.73 -11.83 -5.21
C VAL A 154 -12.60 -10.83 -5.98
N LEU A 155 -12.42 -10.69 -7.30
CA LEU A 155 -13.27 -9.82 -8.13
C LEU A 155 -14.73 -10.26 -8.14
N ALA A 156 -15.00 -11.56 -8.22
CA ALA A 156 -16.36 -12.10 -8.18
C ALA A 156 -17.10 -11.76 -6.88
N LEU A 157 -16.37 -11.70 -5.75
CA LEU A 157 -16.92 -11.40 -4.43
C LEU A 157 -16.95 -9.89 -4.12
N ALA A 158 -15.99 -9.11 -4.66
CA ALA A 158 -15.70 -7.74 -4.22
C ALA A 158 -16.90 -6.78 -4.21
N ALA A 159 -17.82 -6.91 -5.17
CA ALA A 159 -18.97 -6.02 -5.30
C ALA A 159 -20.05 -6.24 -4.23
N ARG A 160 -20.14 -7.45 -3.67
CA ARG A 160 -21.24 -7.90 -2.79
C ARG A 160 -20.79 -8.30 -1.38
N ALA A 161 -19.53 -8.69 -1.24
CA ALA A 161 -18.96 -9.18 0.02
C ALA A 161 -18.60 -8.03 0.96
N ARG A 162 -18.87 -8.21 2.26
CA ARG A 162 -18.29 -7.38 3.32
C ARG A 162 -16.85 -7.83 3.56
N ASP A 163 -16.07 -7.00 4.25
CA ASP A 163 -14.68 -7.34 4.59
C ASP A 163 -14.57 -8.64 5.40
N ALA A 164 -15.49 -8.86 6.33
CA ALA A 164 -15.56 -10.09 7.10
C ALA A 164 -15.79 -11.33 6.22
N ASP A 165 -16.61 -11.21 5.17
CA ASP A 165 -16.89 -12.32 4.25
C ASP A 165 -15.65 -12.66 3.41
N LEU A 166 -14.87 -11.65 3.00
CA LEU A 166 -13.60 -11.82 2.27
C LEU A 166 -12.50 -12.44 3.15
N VAL A 167 -12.40 -12.02 4.41
CA VAL A 167 -11.47 -12.61 5.38
C VAL A 167 -11.81 -14.07 5.67
N GLU A 168 -13.10 -14.39 5.82
CA GLU A 168 -13.53 -15.77 6.04
C GLU A 168 -13.35 -16.64 4.79
N PHE A 169 -13.59 -16.09 3.60
CA PHE A 169 -13.24 -16.73 2.33
C PHE A 169 -11.75 -17.11 2.30
N ARG A 170 -10.85 -16.17 2.58
CA ARG A 170 -9.40 -16.41 2.65
C ARG A 170 -9.06 -17.55 3.61
N ARG A 171 -9.57 -17.48 4.85
CA ARG A 171 -9.32 -18.50 5.89
C ARG A 171 -9.79 -19.88 5.48
N SER A 172 -10.91 -19.97 4.75
CA SER A 172 -11.39 -21.26 4.22
C SER A 172 -10.41 -21.84 3.21
N VAL A 173 -9.90 -21.02 2.27
CA VAL A 173 -8.92 -21.48 1.29
C VAL A 173 -7.63 -21.95 1.96
N GLU A 174 -7.09 -21.15 2.90
CA GLU A 174 -5.90 -21.50 3.67
C GLU A 174 -6.07 -22.82 4.42
N ARG A 175 -7.24 -23.02 5.05
CA ARG A 175 -7.57 -24.25 5.77
C ARG A 175 -7.62 -25.45 4.84
N ASP A 176 -8.30 -25.36 3.71
CA ASP A 176 -8.44 -26.47 2.77
C ASP A 176 -7.09 -26.85 2.15
N ILE A 177 -6.26 -25.86 1.80
CA ILE A 177 -4.88 -26.09 1.34
C ILE A 177 -4.05 -26.78 2.43
N ALA A 178 -4.16 -26.34 3.68
CA ALA A 178 -3.47 -26.98 4.80
C ALA A 178 -3.91 -28.43 5.04
N LEU A 179 -5.15 -28.77 4.66
CA LEU A 179 -5.68 -30.15 4.67
C LEU A 179 -5.32 -30.95 3.41
N GLY A 180 -4.53 -30.39 2.50
CA GLY A 180 -4.03 -31.06 1.30
C GLY A 180 -4.88 -30.87 0.05
N ALA A 181 -5.89 -30.00 0.08
CA ALA A 181 -6.66 -29.68 -1.12
C ALA A 181 -5.79 -28.89 -2.12
N PRO A 182 -5.91 -29.15 -3.43
CA PRO A 182 -5.24 -28.34 -4.44
C PRO A 182 -5.67 -26.86 -4.36
N PRO A 183 -4.75 -25.88 -4.44
CA PRO A 183 -5.07 -24.46 -4.22
C PRO A 183 -6.20 -23.90 -5.09
N THR A 184 -6.28 -24.30 -6.36
CA THR A 184 -7.34 -23.88 -7.28
C THR A 184 -8.70 -24.46 -6.89
N ALA A 185 -8.75 -25.72 -6.48
CA ALA A 185 -9.97 -26.40 -6.03
C ALA A 185 -10.48 -25.81 -4.70
N ALA A 186 -9.57 -25.59 -3.74
CA ALA A 186 -9.87 -24.93 -2.48
C ALA A 186 -10.45 -23.51 -2.69
N THR A 187 -9.83 -22.74 -3.59
CA THR A 187 -10.32 -21.40 -3.95
C THR A 187 -11.71 -21.43 -4.56
N ALA A 188 -11.97 -22.34 -5.51
CA ALA A 188 -13.27 -22.47 -6.15
C ALA A 188 -14.38 -22.88 -5.16
N ALA A 189 -14.10 -23.87 -4.30
CA ALA A 189 -15.04 -24.33 -3.29
C ALA A 189 -15.38 -23.23 -2.27
N ALA A 190 -14.36 -22.55 -1.76
CA ALA A 190 -14.54 -21.45 -0.82
C ALA A 190 -15.30 -20.26 -1.43
N ALA A 191 -15.05 -19.95 -2.71
CA ALA A 191 -15.76 -18.88 -3.41
C ALA A 191 -17.25 -19.21 -3.58
N ALA A 192 -17.59 -20.44 -3.95
CA ALA A 192 -18.98 -20.90 -4.02
C ALA A 192 -19.68 -20.85 -2.66
N ALA A 193 -19.00 -21.30 -1.59
CA ALA A 193 -19.53 -21.23 -0.23
C ALA A 193 -19.71 -19.79 0.27
N ALA A 194 -18.79 -18.88 -0.06
CA ALA A 194 -18.91 -17.47 0.26
C ALA A 194 -20.11 -16.84 -0.47
N ASP A 195 -20.29 -17.13 -1.75
CA ASP A 195 -21.40 -16.60 -2.54
C ASP A 195 -22.77 -17.06 -2.03
N ALA A 196 -22.89 -18.34 -1.67
CA ALA A 196 -24.09 -18.88 -1.05
C ALA A 196 -24.43 -18.18 0.28
N ARG A 197 -23.44 -18.01 1.17
CA ARG A 197 -23.61 -17.31 2.45
C ARG A 197 -24.04 -15.86 2.27
N ILE A 198 -23.37 -15.13 1.36
CA ILE A 198 -23.71 -13.73 1.06
C ILE A 198 -25.14 -13.63 0.54
N SER A 199 -25.56 -14.55 -0.32
CA SER A 199 -26.92 -14.59 -0.87
C SER A 199 -27.98 -14.84 0.21
N GLN A 200 -27.73 -15.77 1.14
CA GLN A 200 -28.65 -16.05 2.25
C GLN A 200 -28.80 -14.85 3.20
N VAL A 201 -27.69 -14.20 3.58
CA VAL A 201 -27.72 -13.01 4.44
C VAL A 201 -28.52 -11.88 3.79
N ASN A 202 -28.31 -11.66 2.48
CA ASN A 202 -29.04 -10.65 1.73
C ASN A 202 -30.54 -10.97 1.61
N ALA A 203 -30.92 -12.25 1.49
CA ALA A 203 -32.32 -12.67 1.47
C ALA A 203 -33.01 -12.43 2.82
N GLY A 204 -32.40 -12.86 3.93
CA GLY A 204 -32.95 -12.65 5.28
C GLY A 204 -33.08 -11.16 5.64
N ALA A 205 -32.16 -10.31 5.18
CA ALA A 205 -32.26 -8.86 5.36
C ALA A 205 -33.42 -8.22 4.58
N ARG A 206 -33.86 -8.82 3.46
CA ARG A 206 -35.02 -8.35 2.68
C ARG A 206 -36.33 -8.76 3.35
N GLU A 207 -36.42 -9.99 3.83
CA GLU A 207 -37.60 -10.53 4.51
C GLU A 207 -37.88 -9.78 5.82
N ASN A 208 -36.84 -9.40 6.57
CA ASN A 208 -36.97 -8.63 7.81
C ASN A 208 -37.27 -7.13 7.62
N ARG A 209 -37.45 -6.62 6.39
CA ARG A 209 -37.82 -5.22 6.18
C ARG A 209 -39.36 -5.12 6.19
N PRO A 210 -39.99 -4.62 7.27
CA PRO A 210 -41.45 -4.52 7.33
C PRO A 210 -41.96 -3.65 6.19
N GLY A 211 -42.98 -4.15 5.48
CA GLY A 211 -43.64 -3.41 4.42
C GLY A 211 -44.11 -2.05 4.94
N ARG A 212 -43.66 -0.97 4.30
CA ARG A 212 -44.23 0.36 4.58
C ARG A 212 -45.70 0.34 4.11
N PRO A 213 -46.67 0.74 4.94
CA PRO A 213 -48.05 0.94 4.51
C PRO A 213 -48.14 2.06 3.48
#